data_AF-A0A1Q2CWI9-F1
#
_entry.id   AF-A0A1Q2CWI9-F1
#
_cell.length_a   1.000
_cell.length_b   1.000
_cell.length_c   1.000
_cell.angle_alpha   90.00
_cell.angle_beta   90.00
_cell.angle_gamma   90.00
#
_symmetry.space_group_name_H-M   'P 1'
#
loop_
_entity.id
_entity.type
_entity.pdbx_description
1 polymer ?
#
loop_
_entity_poly.entity_id
_entity_poly.type
_entity_poly.pdbx_seq_one_letter_code
_entity_poly.pdbx_strand_id
1 'polypeptide(L)'
;MTEVTVVIPTRNRSALLDTTLRSVQSAASEAVRGTRHGVRIVVVDDAPDNEDTRDLARQLGVDYLRVVEHDGRLDPGAAIKLGFSRIDTEFQTLFGDDDITLPRHFRSALDLIGEGADVVSNSFHITDSELNVTSTVILKPTGIRDIIAGHTRLNDGSFLRSSLIQGVELDVALEAHMLPPMWAHVMLSDARFAIVEEPTWLYRRHDTNISKAAYSERDRELRTRSNAAIRTLVLERLGHLPGDPPPYVAPKPAPPTEAAPSVAAETAPSVAAETAPAQRQDSELGAAGPETSVTPDEGSPDRSPAGHEPAPARPHTEGEPHTQDPAREAGHPEVARGLRYRLLNKAARILRRGSDAAIRLSRR
;
A
#
# COMPACT_ATOMS: atom_id res chain seq x y z
N MET A 1 21.52 13.06 5.18
CA MET A 1 21.11 12.28 6.36
C MET A 1 19.63 12.13 6.19
N THR A 2 19.15 10.89 6.05
CA THR A 2 17.72 10.63 5.82
C THR A 2 17.16 10.15 7.15
N GLU A 3 16.17 10.87 7.64
CA GLU A 3 15.47 10.56 8.88
C GLU A 3 14.08 10.01 8.53
N VAL A 4 13.72 8.90 9.17
CA VAL A 4 12.38 8.30 9.04
C VAL A 4 11.69 8.28 10.40
N THR A 5 10.42 8.68 10.45
CA THR A 5 9.55 8.40 11.60
C THR A 5 8.61 7.21 11.31
N VAL A 6 8.66 6.22 12.19
CA VAL A 6 7.71 5.10 12.23
C VAL A 6 6.58 5.47 13.18
N VAL A 7 5.35 5.52 12.66
CA VAL A 7 4.15 5.74 13.46
C VAL A 7 3.48 4.40 13.71
N ILE A 8 3.24 4.07 14.98
CA ILE A 8 2.60 2.81 15.39
C ILE A 8 1.33 3.15 16.18
N PRO A 9 0.14 3.13 15.56
CA PRO A 9 -1.11 3.33 16.25
C PRO A 9 -1.47 2.08 17.07
N THR A 10 -1.97 2.28 18.28
CA THR A 10 -2.35 1.18 19.17
C THR A 10 -3.50 1.60 20.10
N ARG A 11 -4.17 0.61 20.67
CA ARG A 11 -5.13 0.80 21.76
C ARG A 11 -5.23 -0.47 22.59
N ASN A 12 -4.87 -0.41 23.86
CA ASN A 12 -5.01 -1.52 24.82
C ASN A 12 -4.46 -2.88 24.33
N ARG A 13 -3.37 -2.87 23.53
CA ARG A 13 -2.73 -4.06 22.94
C ARG A 13 -1.24 -4.15 23.29
N SER A 14 -0.88 -3.79 24.52
CA SER A 14 0.51 -3.69 25.00
C SER A 14 1.35 -4.96 24.75
N ALA A 15 0.78 -6.16 24.85
CA ALA A 15 1.48 -7.42 24.59
C ALA A 15 1.90 -7.60 23.13
N LEU A 16 1.02 -7.27 22.17
CA LEU A 16 1.35 -7.32 20.75
C LEU A 16 2.37 -6.22 20.41
N LEU A 17 2.11 -5.02 20.95
CA LEU A 17 2.95 -3.84 20.75
C LEU A 17 4.38 -4.05 21.24
N ASP A 18 4.62 -4.71 22.38
CA ASP A 18 5.99 -4.99 22.86
C ASP A 18 6.77 -5.80 21.83
N THR A 19 6.15 -6.82 21.26
CA THR A 19 6.79 -7.66 20.23
C THR A 19 7.08 -6.85 18.97
N THR A 20 6.12 -6.05 18.52
CA THR A 20 6.28 -5.15 17.36
C THR A 20 7.40 -4.14 17.59
N LEU A 21 7.40 -3.42 18.71
CA LEU A 21 8.41 -2.40 19.03
C LEU A 21 9.82 -2.99 19.06
N ARG A 22 10.00 -4.16 19.69
CA ARG A 22 11.30 -4.85 19.69
C ARG A 22 11.76 -5.22 18.28
N SER A 23 10.84 -5.67 17.42
CA SER A 23 11.17 -5.98 16.03
C SER A 23 11.59 -4.72 15.26
N VAL A 24 10.84 -3.62 15.42
CA VAL A 24 11.11 -2.33 14.77
C VAL A 24 12.46 -1.78 15.24
N GLN A 25 12.74 -1.81 16.54
CA GLN A 25 14.03 -1.38 17.09
C GLN A 25 15.21 -2.22 16.57
N SER A 26 15.02 -3.53 16.41
CA SER A 26 16.03 -4.42 15.84
C SER A 26 16.33 -4.06 14.38
N ALA A 27 15.29 -3.93 13.54
CA ALA A 27 15.45 -3.54 12.14
C ALA A 27 16.00 -2.12 11.98
N ALA A 28 15.60 -1.19 12.85
CA ALA A 28 16.13 0.17 12.89
C ALA A 28 17.63 0.18 13.23
N SER A 29 18.03 -0.58 14.26
CA SER A 29 19.43 -0.73 14.67
C SER A 29 20.31 -1.27 13.55
N GLU A 30 19.79 -2.22 12.76
CA GLU A 30 20.49 -2.74 11.59
C GLU A 30 20.64 -1.69 10.48
N ALA A 31 19.59 -0.91 10.20
CA ALA A 31 19.63 0.12 9.16
C ALA A 31 20.57 1.31 9.48
N VAL A 32 20.69 1.69 10.75
CA VAL A 32 21.58 2.79 11.18
C VAL A 32 23.04 2.35 11.29
N ARG A 33 23.32 1.03 11.37
CA ARG A 33 24.67 0.51 11.51
C ARG A 33 25.53 0.88 10.30
N GLY A 34 26.53 1.72 10.52
CA GLY A 34 27.46 2.15 9.48
C GLY A 34 26.85 3.09 8.43
N THR A 35 25.67 3.68 8.70
CA THR A 35 25.03 4.66 7.82
C THR A 35 24.89 6.01 8.51
N ARG A 36 24.40 7.00 7.77
CA ARG A 36 24.00 8.32 8.29
C ARG A 36 22.48 8.45 8.28
N HIS A 37 21.76 7.35 8.44
CA HIS A 37 20.30 7.36 8.53
C HIS A 37 19.88 7.34 9.99
N GLY A 38 18.73 7.91 10.29
CA GLY A 38 18.09 7.84 11.60
C GLY A 38 16.68 7.29 11.47
N VAL A 39 16.27 6.52 12.48
CA VAL A 39 14.92 5.98 12.60
C VAL A 39 14.37 6.38 13.97
N ARG A 40 13.30 7.17 13.94
CA ARG A 40 12.54 7.60 15.11
C ARG A 40 11.27 6.75 15.19
N ILE A 41 10.93 6.26 16.38
CA ILE A 41 9.72 5.44 16.59
C ILE A 41 8.77 6.24 17.48
N VAL A 42 7.52 6.39 17.04
CA VAL A 42 6.44 7.09 17.76
C VAL A 42 5.26 6.14 17.90
N VAL A 43 4.95 5.79 19.14
CA VAL A 43 3.71 5.09 19.50
C VAL A 43 2.59 6.11 19.65
N VAL A 44 1.45 5.86 19.01
CA VAL A 44 0.27 6.70 19.16
C VAL A 44 -0.87 5.89 19.76
N ASP A 45 -1.18 6.18 21.01
CA ASP A 45 -2.12 5.43 21.82
C ASP A 45 -3.50 6.07 21.78
N ASP A 46 -4.48 5.35 21.26
CA ASP A 46 -5.82 5.87 21.00
C ASP A 46 -6.70 5.82 22.25
N ALA A 47 -6.61 6.84 23.10
CA ALA A 47 -7.42 6.97 24.32
C ALA A 47 -7.48 5.65 25.12
N PRO A 48 -6.32 5.20 25.65
CA PRO A 48 -6.23 3.95 26.39
C PRO A 48 -7.03 4.02 27.69
N ASP A 49 -7.45 2.84 28.17
CA ASP A 49 -8.16 2.70 29.45
C ASP A 49 -7.20 2.63 30.64
N ASN A 50 -5.90 2.43 30.38
CA ASN A 50 -4.83 2.35 31.37
C ASN A 50 -3.52 3.00 30.86
N GLU A 51 -2.40 2.82 31.57
CA GLU A 51 -1.11 3.43 31.26
C GLU A 51 -0.07 2.44 30.72
N ASP A 52 -0.46 1.19 30.46
CA ASP A 52 0.48 0.10 30.09
C ASP A 52 1.27 0.44 28.82
N THR A 53 0.61 1.01 27.81
CA THR A 53 1.24 1.45 26.56
C THR A 53 2.28 2.55 26.81
N ARG A 54 1.96 3.52 27.68
CA ARG A 54 2.87 4.63 28.00
C ARG A 54 4.09 4.12 28.77
N ASP A 55 3.88 3.22 29.72
CA ASP A 55 4.96 2.62 30.50
C ASP A 55 5.87 1.76 29.63
N LEU A 56 5.30 0.99 28.70
CA LEU A 56 6.05 0.24 27.70
C LEU A 56 6.87 1.17 26.78
N ALA A 57 6.26 2.24 26.25
CA ALA A 57 6.96 3.21 25.41
C ALA A 57 8.15 3.86 26.15
N ARG A 58 7.94 4.25 27.42
CA ARG A 58 9.00 4.79 28.29
C ARG A 58 10.11 3.76 28.52
N GLN A 59 9.75 2.51 28.84
CA GLN A 59 10.70 1.42 29.09
C GLN A 59 11.59 1.16 27.87
N LEU A 60 11.01 1.19 26.67
CA LEU A 60 11.73 0.96 25.42
C LEU A 60 12.42 2.21 24.86
N GLY A 61 12.23 3.38 25.48
CA GLY A 61 12.84 4.64 25.06
C GLY A 61 12.35 5.13 23.70
N VAL A 62 11.06 4.89 23.39
CA VAL A 62 10.41 5.38 22.17
C VAL A 62 9.47 6.54 22.50
N ASP A 63 9.17 7.36 21.50
CA ASP A 63 8.26 8.49 21.68
C ASP A 63 6.82 8.01 21.85
N TYR A 64 6.04 8.78 22.61
CA TYR A 64 4.65 8.47 22.92
C TYR A 64 3.76 9.68 22.66
N LEU A 65 2.66 9.45 21.94
CA LEU A 65 1.56 10.37 21.73
C LEU A 65 0.27 9.70 22.19
N ARG A 66 -0.71 10.51 22.59
CA ARG A 66 -2.02 10.03 23.05
C ARG A 66 -3.14 10.80 22.38
N VAL A 67 -4.10 10.08 21.83
CA VAL A 67 -5.42 10.64 21.49
C VAL A 67 -6.18 10.86 22.81
N VAL A 68 -6.70 12.07 23.00
CA VAL A 68 -7.31 12.46 24.28
C VAL A 68 -8.67 11.81 24.50
N GLU A 69 -9.46 11.69 23.43
CA GLU A 69 -10.81 11.16 23.47
C GLU A 69 -11.02 10.16 22.34
N HIS A 70 -11.56 8.99 22.69
CA HIS A 70 -11.88 7.96 21.72
C HIS A 70 -13.16 8.34 20.96
N ASP A 71 -13.14 8.26 19.63
CA ASP A 71 -14.29 8.63 18.80
C ASP A 71 -15.39 7.55 18.71
N GLY A 72 -15.19 6.43 19.41
CA GLY A 72 -16.12 5.31 19.49
C GLY A 72 -15.92 4.23 18.42
N ARG A 73 -15.11 4.47 17.39
CA ARG A 73 -14.86 3.51 16.32
C ARG A 73 -13.68 2.60 16.67
N LEU A 74 -13.75 1.32 16.29
CA LEU A 74 -12.69 0.34 16.56
C LEU A 74 -11.67 0.31 15.42
N ASP A 75 -11.15 1.47 15.05
CA ASP A 75 -10.16 1.65 13.98
C ASP A 75 -9.03 2.60 14.42
N PRO A 76 -7.82 2.47 13.86
CA PRO A 76 -6.67 3.26 14.30
C PRO A 76 -6.65 4.69 13.75
N GLY A 77 -7.73 5.17 13.11
CA GLY A 77 -7.68 6.36 12.27
C GLY A 77 -7.35 7.65 13.01
N ALA A 78 -7.89 7.83 14.22
CA ALA A 78 -7.57 8.98 15.07
C ALA A 78 -6.08 9.00 15.46
N ALA A 79 -5.52 7.84 15.84
CA ALA A 79 -4.12 7.68 16.17
C ALA A 79 -3.21 7.90 14.94
N ILE A 80 -3.56 7.37 13.77
CA ILE A 80 -2.82 7.60 12.52
C ILE A 80 -2.78 9.10 12.19
N LYS A 81 -3.93 9.76 12.24
CA LYS A 81 -4.04 11.21 11.96
C LYS A 81 -3.20 12.03 12.92
N LEU A 82 -3.27 11.74 14.22
CA LEU A 82 -2.44 12.40 15.21
C LEU A 82 -0.95 12.16 14.96
N GLY A 83 -0.55 10.90 14.73
CA GLY A 83 0.82 10.53 14.44
C GLY A 83 1.39 11.32 13.26
N PHE A 84 0.72 11.26 12.11
CA PHE A 84 1.17 11.96 10.90
C PHE A 84 1.22 13.49 11.07
N SER A 85 0.33 14.08 11.89
CA SER A 85 0.34 15.52 12.16
C SER A 85 1.55 16.01 12.98
N ARG A 86 2.30 15.09 13.61
CA ARG A 86 3.43 15.40 14.50
C ARG A 86 4.80 15.05 13.91
N ILE A 87 4.83 14.59 12.66
CA ILE A 87 6.06 14.19 11.99
C ILE A 87 6.79 15.43 11.47
N ASP A 88 8.08 15.50 11.78
CA ASP A 88 9.02 16.55 11.37
C ASP A 88 10.22 15.99 10.58
N THR A 89 10.27 14.68 10.38
CA THR A 89 11.32 14.00 9.62
C THR A 89 11.06 14.06 8.11
N GLU A 90 12.09 13.75 7.31
CA GLU A 90 12.00 13.82 5.84
C GLU A 90 11.06 12.75 5.27
N PHE A 91 11.04 11.58 5.92
CA PHE A 91 10.25 10.42 5.54
C PHE A 91 9.47 9.86 6.71
N GLN A 92 8.41 9.14 6.40
CA GLN A 92 7.59 8.46 7.39
C GLN A 92 7.09 7.11 6.88
N THR A 93 6.72 6.24 7.80
CA THR A 93 6.00 4.99 7.54
C THR A 93 4.97 4.79 8.64
N LEU A 94 3.85 4.15 8.28
CA LEU A 94 2.94 3.57 9.25
C LEU A 94 3.45 2.15 9.60
N PHE A 95 3.01 1.57 10.71
CA PHE A 95 3.24 0.16 10.97
C PHE A 95 2.20 -0.34 11.99
N GLY A 96 1.61 -1.51 11.75
CA GLY A 96 0.66 -2.11 12.70
C GLY A 96 1.35 -2.46 14.01
N ASP A 97 0.65 -2.29 15.14
CA ASP A 97 1.11 -2.66 16.49
C ASP A 97 1.09 -4.18 16.75
N ASP A 98 0.69 -4.96 15.76
CA ASP A 98 0.59 -6.41 15.75
C ASP A 98 1.50 -7.09 14.71
N ASP A 99 2.14 -6.31 13.84
CA ASP A 99 3.02 -6.78 12.77
C ASP A 99 4.49 -6.84 13.20
N ILE A 100 5.33 -7.54 12.42
CA ILE A 100 6.75 -7.76 12.74
C ILE A 100 7.64 -7.30 11.59
N THR A 101 8.56 -6.37 11.85
CA THR A 101 9.59 -6.04 10.86
C THR A 101 10.69 -7.10 10.84
N LEU A 102 11.15 -7.49 9.65
CA LEU A 102 12.39 -8.26 9.50
C LEU A 102 13.60 -7.32 9.50
N PRO A 103 14.81 -7.79 9.84
CA PRO A 103 15.98 -6.92 10.02
C PRO A 103 16.30 -5.98 8.85
N ARG A 104 15.96 -6.39 7.62
CA ARG A 104 16.24 -5.63 6.40
C ARG A 104 15.18 -4.59 6.02
N HIS A 105 14.06 -4.50 6.76
CA HIS A 105 12.93 -3.64 6.40
C HIS A 105 13.33 -2.18 6.13
N PHE A 106 13.94 -1.53 7.11
CA PHE A 106 14.38 -0.15 6.98
C PHE A 106 15.53 -0.01 5.99
N ARG A 107 16.51 -0.92 6.03
CA ARG A 107 17.71 -0.84 5.18
C ARG A 107 17.35 -0.87 3.70
N SER A 108 16.54 -1.84 3.28
CA SER A 108 16.14 -2.00 1.88
C SER A 108 15.35 -0.79 1.36
N ALA A 109 14.48 -0.20 2.19
CA ALA A 109 13.75 0.99 1.80
C ALA A 109 14.64 2.25 1.73
N LEU A 110 15.52 2.43 2.72
CA LEU A 110 16.45 3.57 2.78
C LEU A 110 17.47 3.56 1.63
N ASP A 111 17.92 2.38 1.19
CA ASP A 111 18.78 2.27 0.02
C ASP A 111 18.07 2.81 -1.24
N LEU A 112 16.81 2.45 -1.48
CA LEU A 112 16.01 2.96 -2.60
C LEU A 112 15.69 4.46 -2.48
N ILE A 113 15.46 4.95 -1.27
CA ILE A 113 15.34 6.39 -0.99
C ILE A 113 16.64 7.12 -1.33
N GLY A 114 17.80 6.54 -0.99
CA GLY A 114 19.12 7.06 -1.36
C GLY A 114 19.34 7.13 -2.89
N GLU A 115 18.67 6.27 -3.65
CA GLU A 115 18.61 6.31 -5.12
C GLU A 115 17.58 7.32 -5.67
N GLY A 116 16.90 8.03 -4.78
CA GLY A 116 15.96 9.12 -5.04
C GLY A 116 14.51 8.68 -5.21
N ALA A 117 14.10 7.56 -4.61
CA ALA A 117 12.68 7.27 -4.43
C ALA A 117 12.05 8.21 -3.39
N ASP A 118 10.82 8.66 -3.65
CA ASP A 118 10.02 9.44 -2.71
C ASP A 118 8.98 8.57 -1.99
N VAL A 119 8.64 7.42 -2.58
CA VAL A 119 7.74 6.42 -2.01
C VAL A 119 8.33 5.04 -2.24
N VAL A 120 8.39 4.22 -1.19
CA VAL A 120 8.88 2.84 -1.28
C VAL A 120 7.88 1.89 -0.63
N SER A 121 7.35 0.96 -1.41
CA SER A 121 6.51 -0.12 -0.89
C SER A 121 7.32 -1.38 -0.63
N ASN A 122 6.94 -2.13 0.41
CA ASN A 122 7.65 -3.33 0.82
C ASN A 122 6.74 -4.56 0.69
N SER A 123 7.22 -5.58 -0.03
CA SER A 123 6.67 -6.94 0.01
C SER A 123 6.68 -7.50 1.43
N PHE A 124 5.84 -8.50 1.68
CA PHE A 124 5.65 -9.07 3.02
C PHE A 124 5.19 -10.52 3.01
N HIS A 125 5.33 -11.17 4.15
CA HIS A 125 4.70 -12.44 4.42
C HIS A 125 3.40 -12.22 5.19
N ILE A 126 2.39 -13.05 4.92
CA ILE A 126 1.21 -13.15 5.77
C ILE A 126 1.45 -14.32 6.71
N THR A 127 1.25 -14.12 8.00
CA THR A 127 1.37 -15.18 9.01
C THR A 127 0.05 -15.45 9.71
N ASP A 128 -0.05 -16.59 10.37
CA ASP A 128 -1.03 -16.81 11.42
C ASP A 128 -0.64 -16.08 12.73
N SER A 129 -1.37 -16.35 13.82
CA SER A 129 -1.16 -15.71 15.12
C SER A 129 0.12 -16.17 15.81
N GLU A 130 0.64 -17.34 15.43
CA GLU A 130 1.88 -17.94 15.93
C GLU A 130 3.11 -17.52 15.10
N LEU A 131 2.92 -16.63 14.12
CA LEU A 131 3.94 -16.16 13.17
C LEU A 131 4.41 -17.22 12.16
N ASN A 132 3.66 -18.30 11.97
CA ASN A 132 3.94 -19.23 10.87
C ASN A 132 3.54 -18.58 9.54
N VAL A 133 4.44 -18.59 8.56
CA VAL A 133 4.16 -18.01 7.23
C VAL A 133 3.11 -18.86 6.51
N THR A 134 2.01 -18.21 6.12
CA THR A 134 0.91 -18.84 5.36
C THR A 134 0.93 -18.45 3.89
N SER A 135 1.43 -17.26 3.55
CA SER A 135 1.63 -16.83 2.16
C SER A 135 2.65 -15.71 2.05
N THR A 136 3.11 -15.46 0.82
CA THR A 136 4.04 -14.38 0.50
C THR A 136 3.42 -13.45 -0.52
N VAL A 137 3.48 -12.14 -0.25
CA VAL A 137 2.97 -11.08 -1.12
C VAL A 137 4.15 -10.33 -1.72
N ILE A 138 4.39 -10.55 -3.00
CA ILE A 138 5.35 -9.78 -3.79
C ILE A 138 4.61 -8.62 -4.47
N LEU A 139 4.92 -7.40 -4.05
CA LEU A 139 4.27 -6.21 -4.59
C LEU A 139 4.71 -5.96 -6.03
N LYS A 140 3.81 -5.35 -6.79
CA LYS A 140 4.04 -4.91 -8.17
C LYS A 140 3.84 -3.40 -8.25
N PRO A 141 4.47 -2.71 -9.23
CA PRO A 141 4.19 -1.30 -9.49
C PRO A 141 2.69 -1.05 -9.54
N THR A 142 2.26 0.02 -8.89
CA THR A 142 0.85 0.40 -8.82
C THR A 142 0.69 1.81 -9.36
N GLY A 143 -0.39 2.05 -10.09
CA GLY A 143 -0.75 3.36 -10.60
C GLY A 143 -2.15 3.76 -10.18
N ILE A 144 -2.51 5.01 -10.48
CA ILE A 144 -3.79 5.59 -10.07
C ILE A 144 -5.01 4.77 -10.57
N ARG A 145 -4.91 4.10 -11.73
CA ARG A 145 -5.95 3.21 -12.25
C ARG A 145 -6.21 2.02 -11.32
N ASP A 146 -5.16 1.47 -10.72
CA ASP A 146 -5.28 0.36 -9.77
C ASP A 146 -6.05 0.82 -8.53
N ILE A 147 -5.73 2.00 -7.98
CA ILE A 147 -6.43 2.55 -6.82
C ILE A 147 -7.91 2.81 -7.14
N ILE A 148 -8.24 3.40 -8.30
CA ILE A 148 -9.63 3.62 -8.72
C ILE A 148 -10.40 2.30 -8.84
N ALA A 149 -9.72 1.22 -9.25
CA ALA A 149 -10.28 -0.13 -9.31
C ALA A 149 -10.36 -0.83 -7.93
N GLY A 150 -9.95 -0.15 -6.85
CA GLY A 150 -9.93 -0.71 -5.49
C GLY A 150 -8.73 -1.60 -5.19
N HIS A 151 -7.70 -1.60 -6.05
CA HIS A 151 -6.45 -2.33 -5.85
C HIS A 151 -5.38 -1.39 -5.29
N THR A 152 -5.20 -1.37 -3.97
CA THR A 152 -4.07 -0.66 -3.36
C THR A 152 -2.89 -1.62 -3.17
N ARG A 153 -1.71 -1.22 -3.65
CA ARG A 153 -0.44 -1.93 -3.39
C ARG A 153 0.51 -1.13 -2.50
N LEU A 154 0.09 0.06 -2.09
CA LEU A 154 0.68 0.80 -0.96
C LEU A 154 0.06 0.23 0.33
N ASN A 155 0.90 -0.08 1.29
CA ASN A 155 0.54 -0.73 2.56
C ASN A 155 1.10 0.04 3.74
N ASP A 156 0.75 -0.37 4.95
CA ASP A 156 1.12 0.34 6.18
C ASP A 156 2.65 0.40 6.32
N GLY A 157 3.38 -0.66 5.98
CA GLY A 157 4.86 -0.67 5.90
C GLY A 157 5.49 0.03 4.67
N SER A 158 4.77 0.93 4.01
CA SER A 158 5.32 1.75 2.91
C SER A 158 5.90 3.06 3.45
N PHE A 159 7.10 3.39 2.97
CA PHE A 159 7.80 4.63 3.28
C PHE A 159 7.36 5.71 2.31
N LEU A 160 7.12 6.91 2.80
CA LEU A 160 6.80 8.08 1.98
C LEU A 160 7.53 9.32 2.47
N ARG A 161 7.90 10.20 1.53
CA ARG A 161 8.39 11.53 1.84
C ARG A 161 7.26 12.33 2.49
N SER A 162 7.50 12.88 3.68
CA SER A 162 6.46 13.52 4.49
C SER A 162 5.81 14.73 3.79
N SER A 163 6.56 15.45 2.95
CA SER A 163 6.03 16.58 2.18
C SER A 163 4.94 16.19 1.16
N LEU A 164 4.83 14.91 0.77
CA LEU A 164 3.83 14.45 -0.20
C LEU A 164 2.42 14.38 0.37
N ILE A 165 2.29 14.32 1.69
CA ILE A 165 0.99 14.27 2.38
C ILE A 165 0.76 15.49 3.28
N GLN A 166 1.68 16.47 3.24
CA GLN A 166 1.53 17.70 4.00
C GLN A 166 0.30 18.46 3.49
N GLY A 167 -0.65 18.69 4.38
CA GLY A 167 -1.93 19.35 4.04
C GLY A 167 -2.98 18.42 3.42
N VAL A 168 -2.70 17.12 3.30
CA VAL A 168 -3.73 16.14 2.95
C VAL A 168 -4.59 15.86 4.18
N GLU A 169 -5.89 16.08 4.06
CA GLU A 169 -6.82 15.74 5.14
C GLU A 169 -7.08 14.23 5.17
N LEU A 170 -6.83 13.64 6.35
CA LEU A 170 -7.23 12.28 6.66
C LEU A 170 -8.65 12.29 7.23
N ASP A 171 -9.60 11.77 6.45
CA ASP A 171 -10.98 11.54 6.88
C ASP A 171 -11.06 10.26 7.71
N VAL A 172 -11.00 10.43 9.04
CA VAL A 172 -11.10 9.33 9.99
C VAL A 172 -12.46 8.63 9.92
N ALA A 173 -13.52 9.28 9.44
CA ALA A 173 -14.84 8.66 9.28
C ALA A 173 -14.90 7.63 8.14
N LEU A 174 -13.78 7.40 7.43
CA LEU A 174 -13.60 6.30 6.48
C LEU A 174 -13.02 5.03 7.13
N GLU A 175 -12.69 5.05 8.42
CA GLU A 175 -12.17 3.90 9.17
C GLU A 175 -10.98 3.24 8.43
N ALA A 176 -10.99 1.92 8.23
CA ALA A 176 -9.97 1.19 7.48
C ALA A 176 -9.77 1.65 6.02
N HIS A 177 -10.67 2.47 5.47
CA HIS A 177 -10.61 3.04 4.11
C HIS A 177 -10.14 4.50 4.06
N MET A 178 -9.54 5.02 5.14
CA MET A 178 -9.03 6.40 5.19
C MET A 178 -7.73 6.64 4.40
N LEU A 179 -6.89 5.60 4.20
CA LEU A 179 -5.60 5.73 3.52
C LEU A 179 -5.70 5.73 1.98
N PRO A 180 -6.59 4.98 1.31
CA PRO A 180 -6.70 4.99 -0.14
C PRO A 180 -6.85 6.38 -0.80
N PRO A 181 -7.63 7.35 -0.27
CA PRO A 181 -7.65 8.72 -0.81
C PRO A 181 -6.31 9.45 -0.68
N MET A 182 -5.60 9.27 0.45
CA MET A 182 -4.25 9.79 0.62
C MET A 182 -3.28 9.15 -0.40
N TRP A 183 -3.38 7.84 -0.64
CA TRP A 183 -2.58 7.16 -1.66
C TRP A 183 -2.86 7.65 -3.07
N ALA A 184 -4.13 7.94 -3.40
CA ALA A 184 -4.47 8.58 -4.66
C ALA A 184 -3.83 9.96 -4.80
N HIS A 185 -3.82 10.77 -3.74
CA HIS A 185 -3.12 12.07 -3.72
C HIS A 185 -1.63 11.91 -4.03
N VAL A 186 -0.97 10.97 -3.36
CA VAL A 186 0.45 10.68 -3.57
C VAL A 186 0.71 10.18 -5.00
N MET A 187 -0.14 9.32 -5.56
CA MET A 187 -0.02 8.82 -6.94
C MET A 187 -0.27 9.86 -8.03
N LEU A 188 -1.01 10.92 -7.72
CA LEU A 188 -1.25 12.04 -8.63
C LEU A 188 -0.15 13.11 -8.55
N SER A 189 0.86 12.92 -7.70
CA SER A 189 2.05 13.76 -7.66
C SER A 189 3.13 13.27 -8.63
N ASP A 190 4.19 14.08 -8.80
CA ASP A 190 5.38 13.69 -9.58
C ASP A 190 6.37 12.81 -8.78
N ALA A 191 5.91 12.18 -7.68
CA ALA A 191 6.73 11.35 -6.82
C ALA A 191 7.34 10.14 -7.55
N ARG A 192 8.56 9.78 -7.15
CA ARG A 192 9.23 8.57 -7.65
C ARG A 192 8.92 7.38 -6.76
N PHE A 193 8.26 6.37 -7.33
CA PHE A 193 7.93 5.12 -6.64
C PHE A 193 9.01 4.06 -6.87
N ALA A 194 9.31 3.31 -5.81
CA ALA A 194 10.13 2.11 -5.85
C ALA A 194 9.50 1.00 -5.00
N ILE A 195 9.96 -0.24 -5.19
CA ILE A 195 9.46 -1.42 -4.48
C ILE A 195 10.64 -2.24 -4.01
N VAL A 196 10.58 -2.66 -2.75
CA VAL A 196 11.41 -3.75 -2.23
C VAL A 196 10.68 -5.06 -2.52
N GLU A 197 11.17 -5.80 -3.51
CA GLU A 197 10.56 -7.08 -3.93
C GLU A 197 10.73 -8.17 -2.86
N GLU A 198 11.84 -8.14 -2.12
CA GLU A 198 12.09 -9.00 -0.95
C GLU A 198 11.02 -8.76 0.13
N PRO A 199 10.35 -9.81 0.64
CA PRO A 199 9.50 -9.68 1.80
C PRO A 199 10.31 -9.24 3.03
N THR A 200 9.99 -8.08 3.60
CA THR A 200 10.77 -7.51 4.72
C THR A 200 9.98 -7.33 6.00
N TRP A 201 8.73 -7.79 6.05
CA TRP A 201 7.92 -7.78 7.27
C TRP A 201 6.86 -8.87 7.23
N LEU A 202 6.27 -9.14 8.40
CA LEU A 202 5.23 -10.13 8.61
C LEU A 202 3.93 -9.40 8.98
N TYR A 203 2.90 -9.62 8.16
CA TYR A 203 1.52 -9.23 8.43
C TYR A 203 0.85 -10.32 9.28
N ARG A 204 0.66 -10.06 10.57
CA ARG A 204 0.16 -11.07 11.52
C ARG A 204 -1.37 -11.15 11.49
N ARG A 205 -1.91 -12.32 11.16
CA ARG A 205 -3.35 -12.58 11.30
C ARG A 205 -3.68 -13.18 12.67
N HIS A 206 -4.67 -12.62 13.34
CA HIS A 206 -5.21 -13.07 14.62
C HIS A 206 -6.69 -12.70 14.76
N ASP A 207 -7.30 -13.14 15.86
CA ASP A 207 -8.75 -13.10 15.98
C ASP A 207 -9.38 -11.72 16.13
N THR A 208 -8.55 -10.70 16.33
CA THR A 208 -8.97 -9.32 16.54
C THR A 208 -8.54 -8.39 15.41
N ASN A 209 -8.04 -8.90 14.27
CA ASN A 209 -7.76 -8.02 13.13
C ASN A 209 -9.04 -7.33 12.64
N ILE A 210 -8.91 -6.04 12.35
CA ILE A 210 -9.97 -5.20 11.78
C ILE A 210 -10.46 -5.75 10.43
N SER A 211 -9.59 -6.45 9.69
CA SER A 211 -9.93 -7.08 8.41
C SER A 211 -11.02 -8.15 8.51
N LYS A 212 -11.39 -8.63 9.71
CA LYS A 212 -12.53 -9.55 9.88
C LYS A 212 -13.87 -8.93 9.49
N ALA A 213 -14.00 -7.61 9.61
CA ALA A 213 -15.20 -6.88 9.20
C ALA A 213 -15.25 -6.57 7.68
N ALA A 214 -14.23 -6.99 6.93
CA ALA A 214 -14.18 -6.80 5.48
C ALA A 214 -15.43 -7.41 4.83
N TYR A 215 -15.96 -6.71 3.83
CA TYR A 215 -17.16 -7.07 3.07
C TYR A 215 -18.49 -7.01 3.84
N SER A 216 -18.52 -6.54 5.08
CA SER A 216 -19.76 -6.14 5.76
C SER A 216 -20.47 -5.01 4.99
N GLU A 217 -21.76 -4.77 5.28
CA GLU A 217 -22.51 -3.67 4.65
C GLU A 217 -21.84 -2.32 4.90
N ARG A 218 -21.41 -2.09 6.15
CA ARG A 218 -20.64 -0.90 6.54
C ARG A 218 -19.34 -0.76 5.74
N ASP A 219 -18.56 -1.83 5.63
CA ASP A 219 -17.31 -1.83 4.85
C ASP A 219 -17.56 -1.47 3.37
N ARG A 220 -18.63 -2.00 2.76
CA ARG A 220 -19.01 -1.68 1.37
C ARG A 220 -19.43 -0.22 1.20
N GLU A 221 -20.17 0.33 2.17
CA GLU A 221 -20.54 1.75 2.20
C GLU A 221 -19.29 2.64 2.26
N LEU A 222 -18.38 2.35 3.18
CA LEU A 222 -17.13 3.08 3.36
C LEU A 222 -16.22 3.00 2.14
N ARG A 223 -16.09 1.80 1.53
CA ARG A 223 -15.35 1.61 0.29
C ARG A 223 -15.97 2.42 -0.86
N THR A 224 -17.29 2.50 -0.92
CA THR A 224 -18.00 3.32 -1.92
C THR A 224 -17.69 4.80 -1.74
N ARG A 225 -17.77 5.31 -0.50
CA ARG A 225 -17.41 6.70 -0.15
C ARG A 225 -15.94 7.02 -0.45
N SER A 226 -15.03 6.13 -0.06
CA SER A 226 -13.58 6.26 -0.31
C SER A 226 -13.28 6.30 -1.82
N ASN A 227 -13.89 5.39 -2.60
CA ASN A 227 -13.77 5.39 -4.06
C ASN A 227 -14.35 6.65 -4.72
N ALA A 228 -15.45 7.19 -4.19
CA ALA A 228 -16.02 8.44 -4.67
C ALA A 228 -15.03 9.62 -4.44
N ALA A 229 -14.44 9.70 -3.24
CA ALA A 229 -13.43 10.71 -2.93
C ALA A 229 -12.19 10.62 -3.85
N ILE A 230 -11.70 9.39 -4.11
CA ILE A 230 -10.60 9.15 -5.05
C ILE A 230 -10.97 9.64 -6.45
N ARG A 231 -12.16 9.28 -6.96
CA ARG A 231 -12.60 9.67 -8.30
C ARG A 231 -12.72 11.19 -8.43
N THR A 232 -13.28 11.87 -7.43
CA THR A 232 -13.34 13.34 -7.38
C THR A 232 -11.96 13.95 -7.47
N LEU A 233 -11.01 13.49 -6.63
CA LEU A 233 -9.64 13.98 -6.63
C LEU A 233 -8.94 13.78 -7.99
N VAL A 234 -9.15 12.63 -8.62
CA VAL A 234 -8.58 12.32 -9.96
C VAL A 234 -9.17 13.25 -11.01
N LEU A 235 -10.49 13.47 -11.01
CA LEU A 235 -11.15 14.38 -11.94
C LEU A 235 -10.68 15.84 -11.75
N GLU A 236 -10.52 16.30 -10.51
CA GLU A 236 -10.02 17.63 -10.22
C GLU A 236 -8.58 17.84 -10.71
N ARG A 237 -7.72 16.82 -10.57
CA ARG A 237 -6.30 16.92 -10.95
C ARG A 237 -6.03 16.66 -12.44
N LEU A 238 -6.74 15.72 -13.05
CA LEU A 238 -6.48 15.27 -14.43
C LEU A 238 -7.55 15.71 -15.44
N GLY A 239 -8.71 16.18 -14.98
CA GLY A 239 -9.86 16.52 -15.84
C GLY A 239 -10.60 15.32 -16.44
N HIS A 240 -10.13 14.10 -16.20
CA HIS A 240 -10.72 12.85 -16.69
C HIS A 240 -10.31 11.66 -15.82
N LEU A 241 -11.04 10.54 -15.90
CA LEU A 241 -10.62 9.29 -15.26
C LEU A 241 -9.69 8.50 -16.20
N PRO A 242 -8.57 7.96 -15.71
CA PRO A 242 -7.69 7.09 -16.49
C PRO A 242 -8.43 5.88 -17.08
N GLY A 243 -8.45 5.78 -18.41
CA GLY A 243 -9.14 4.72 -19.15
C GLY A 243 -10.41 5.21 -19.86
N ASP A 244 -10.97 6.34 -19.47
CA ASP A 244 -11.93 7.07 -20.28
C ASP A 244 -11.17 7.79 -21.41
N PRO A 245 -11.73 7.90 -22.63
CA PRO A 245 -11.15 8.79 -23.62
C PRO A 245 -11.08 10.20 -23.02
N PRO A 246 -9.95 10.93 -23.15
CA PRO A 246 -9.89 12.30 -22.66
C PRO A 246 -11.05 13.08 -23.30
N PRO A 247 -11.74 13.97 -22.56
CA PRO A 247 -12.78 14.80 -23.14
C PRO A 247 -12.20 15.47 -24.38
N TYR A 248 -12.93 15.37 -25.51
CA TYR A 248 -12.50 15.99 -26.74
C TYR A 248 -12.35 17.49 -26.51
N VAL A 249 -11.11 17.94 -26.34
CA VAL A 249 -10.77 19.35 -26.37
C VAL A 249 -10.73 19.70 -27.85
N ALA A 250 -11.79 20.34 -28.34
CA ALA A 250 -11.79 20.89 -29.69
C ALA A 250 -10.49 21.70 -29.86
N PRO A 251 -9.70 21.43 -30.92
CA PRO A 251 -8.46 22.15 -31.12
C PRO A 251 -8.77 23.64 -31.08
N LYS A 252 -8.02 24.39 -30.27
CA LYS A 252 -8.10 25.86 -30.26
C LYS A 252 -8.05 26.29 -31.73
N PRO A 253 -9.04 27.04 -32.23
CA PRO A 253 -9.10 27.38 -33.65
C PRO A 253 -7.74 27.92 -34.03
N ALA A 254 -7.16 27.33 -35.10
CA ALA A 254 -5.87 27.77 -35.59
C ALA A 254 -5.94 29.30 -35.73
N PRO A 255 -4.91 30.04 -35.31
CA PRO A 255 -4.85 31.46 -35.63
C PRO A 255 -5.11 31.60 -37.14
N PRO A 256 -5.93 32.58 -37.55
CA PRO A 256 -6.40 32.69 -38.93
C PRO A 256 -5.20 32.57 -39.86
N THR A 257 -5.19 31.48 -40.63
CA THR A 257 -4.14 31.23 -41.60
C THR A 257 -4.27 32.32 -42.65
N GLU A 258 -3.24 33.13 -42.85
CA GLU A 258 -3.19 34.06 -43.97
C GLU A 258 -3.56 33.30 -45.24
N ALA A 259 -4.58 33.79 -45.93
CA ALA A 259 -5.26 33.07 -47.00
C ALA A 259 -4.26 32.64 -48.07
N ALA A 260 -4.00 31.33 -48.15
CA ALA A 260 -3.32 30.76 -49.29
C ALA A 260 -4.28 30.76 -50.49
N PRO A 261 -3.79 31.08 -51.70
CA PRO A 261 -4.62 31.27 -52.87
C PRO A 261 -5.36 30.00 -53.29
N SER A 262 -6.64 30.18 -53.58
CA SER A 262 -7.60 29.19 -54.06
C SER A 262 -7.07 28.43 -55.28
N VAL A 263 -7.02 27.10 -55.18
CA VAL A 263 -6.86 26.20 -56.33
C VAL A 263 -8.09 25.29 -56.38
N ALA A 264 -8.65 25.19 -57.58
CA ALA A 264 -9.94 24.62 -57.91
C ALA A 264 -10.09 23.13 -57.58
N ALA A 265 -11.34 22.77 -57.29
CA ALA A 265 -11.81 21.45 -56.93
C ALA A 265 -11.76 20.46 -58.11
N GLU A 266 -11.46 19.19 -57.80
CA GLU A 266 -11.70 18.07 -58.70
C GLU A 266 -12.40 16.94 -57.93
N THR A 267 -13.38 16.35 -58.62
CA THR A 267 -14.53 15.58 -58.15
C THR A 267 -14.21 14.11 -57.83
N ALA A 268 -14.91 13.57 -56.82
CA ALA A 268 -14.90 12.16 -56.42
C ALA A 268 -15.64 11.23 -57.42
N PRO A 269 -15.50 9.90 -57.24
CA PRO A 269 -16.67 9.05 -57.36
C PRO A 269 -16.89 8.10 -56.16
N SER A 270 -18.20 7.87 -55.98
CA SER A 270 -18.93 7.07 -54.99
C SER A 270 -18.94 5.57 -55.33
N VAL A 271 -18.95 4.69 -54.32
CA VAL A 271 -19.46 3.30 -54.44
C VAL A 271 -20.22 2.89 -53.16
N ALA A 272 -21.42 2.36 -53.37
CA ALA A 272 -22.42 1.85 -52.43
C ALA A 272 -22.09 0.41 -51.92
N ALA A 273 -22.31 0.07 -50.64
CA ALA A 273 -23.47 -0.60 -50.03
C ALA A 273 -23.76 -2.06 -50.49
N GLU A 274 -23.74 -3.02 -49.55
CA GLU A 274 -24.53 -4.26 -49.61
C GLU A 274 -24.79 -4.85 -48.20
N THR A 275 -25.86 -5.64 -48.08
CA THR A 275 -26.69 -5.93 -46.89
C THR A 275 -26.75 -7.43 -46.51
N ALA A 276 -26.90 -7.71 -45.19
CA ALA A 276 -27.68 -8.81 -44.53
C ALA A 276 -27.25 -10.30 -44.68
N PRO A 277 -27.82 -11.31 -43.94
CA PRO A 277 -28.37 -11.39 -42.56
C PRO A 277 -27.97 -12.66 -41.72
N ALA A 278 -28.37 -12.64 -40.43
CA ALA A 278 -28.88 -13.71 -39.53
C ALA A 278 -28.25 -15.12 -39.40
N GLN A 279 -28.06 -15.57 -38.14
CA GLN A 279 -28.59 -16.87 -37.67
C GLN A 279 -28.59 -17.00 -36.12
N ARG A 280 -29.63 -17.69 -35.63
CA ARG A 280 -29.96 -18.04 -34.25
C ARG A 280 -29.10 -19.22 -33.75
N GLN A 281 -28.93 -19.34 -32.44
CA GLN A 281 -29.01 -20.65 -31.77
C GLN A 281 -29.40 -20.50 -30.30
N ASP A 282 -30.43 -21.25 -29.94
CA ASP A 282 -30.96 -21.50 -28.60
C ASP A 282 -30.01 -22.37 -27.78
N SER A 283 -29.99 -22.21 -26.46
CA SER A 283 -29.86 -23.36 -25.54
C SER A 283 -30.42 -23.01 -24.16
N GLU A 284 -31.36 -23.85 -23.75
CA GLU A 284 -32.06 -23.89 -22.48
C GLU A 284 -31.17 -24.39 -21.32
N LEU A 285 -31.73 -24.24 -20.11
CA LEU A 285 -31.52 -24.96 -18.83
C LEU A 285 -31.24 -23.94 -17.72
N GLY A 286 -31.98 -23.86 -16.61
CA GLY A 286 -33.06 -24.67 -16.07
C GLY A 286 -33.20 -24.22 -14.61
N ALA A 287 -34.40 -23.83 -14.20
CA ALA A 287 -34.69 -23.35 -12.85
C ALA A 287 -35.03 -24.51 -11.90
N ALA A 288 -34.56 -24.42 -10.65
CA ALA A 288 -35.19 -25.05 -9.49
C ALA A 288 -34.71 -24.34 -8.20
N GLY A 289 -35.65 -23.76 -7.44
CA GLY A 289 -35.53 -23.56 -5.99
C GLY A 289 -36.26 -24.69 -5.26
N PRO A 290 -36.72 -24.50 -4.01
CA PRO A 290 -36.06 -23.89 -2.86
C PRO A 290 -36.21 -24.77 -1.58
N GLU A 291 -35.80 -24.20 -0.44
CA GLU A 291 -36.18 -24.54 0.95
C GLU A 291 -35.48 -25.72 1.68
N THR A 292 -34.86 -25.40 2.82
CA THR A 292 -35.30 -25.94 4.12
C THR A 292 -34.70 -25.13 5.28
N SER A 293 -35.60 -24.71 6.15
CA SER A 293 -35.41 -24.04 7.43
C SER A 293 -34.94 -25.01 8.51
N VAL A 294 -33.99 -24.60 9.36
CA VAL A 294 -33.69 -25.27 10.64
C VAL A 294 -33.66 -24.21 11.75
N THR A 295 -34.52 -24.40 12.73
CA THR A 295 -34.61 -23.67 14.01
C THR A 295 -33.50 -24.10 14.97
N PRO A 296 -32.96 -23.23 15.84
CA PRO A 296 -32.11 -23.66 16.95
C PRO A 296 -32.94 -23.91 18.22
N ASP A 297 -32.64 -25.02 18.88
CA ASP A 297 -33.15 -25.41 20.19
C ASP A 297 -32.14 -25.03 21.28
N GLU A 298 -32.67 -24.63 22.43
CA GLU A 298 -31.94 -24.15 23.61
C GLU A 298 -31.38 -25.33 24.43
N GLY A 299 -30.21 -25.15 25.06
CA GLY A 299 -29.75 -26.12 26.06
C GLY A 299 -28.29 -25.98 26.50
N SER A 300 -28.02 -25.10 27.45
CA SER A 300 -26.92 -25.23 28.42
C SER A 300 -27.34 -26.22 29.53
N PRO A 301 -26.44 -27.02 30.15
CA PRO A 301 -25.56 -26.48 31.18
C PRO A 301 -24.17 -27.12 31.34
N ASP A 302 -23.24 -26.27 31.80
CA ASP A 302 -22.32 -26.45 32.93
C ASP A 302 -21.68 -27.84 33.16
N ARG A 303 -20.35 -27.91 32.96
CA ARG A 303 -19.40 -28.72 33.75
C ARG A 303 -17.94 -28.44 33.32
N SER A 304 -17.17 -27.87 34.24
CA SER A 304 -15.71 -28.03 34.40
C SER A 304 -15.46 -28.62 35.80
N PRO A 305 -14.24 -29.05 36.20
CA PRO A 305 -13.00 -29.31 35.44
C PRO A 305 -12.35 -30.68 35.82
N ALA A 306 -11.40 -31.17 35.03
CA ALA A 306 -10.39 -32.11 35.53
C ALA A 306 -9.09 -32.01 34.73
N GLY A 307 -7.97 -31.97 35.45
CA GLY A 307 -6.64 -31.63 34.95
C GLY A 307 -6.02 -32.65 34.01
N HIS A 308 -5.08 -32.15 33.20
CA HIS A 308 -4.07 -32.95 32.52
C HIS A 308 -2.69 -32.35 32.80
N GLU A 309 -1.85 -33.16 33.43
CA GLU A 309 -0.41 -32.95 33.54
C GLU A 309 0.25 -33.02 32.16
N PRO A 310 1.30 -32.22 31.88
CA PRO A 310 2.07 -32.33 30.65
C PRO A 310 3.14 -33.43 30.75
N ALA A 311 3.21 -34.28 29.74
CA ALA A 311 4.29 -35.25 29.54
C ALA A 311 5.59 -34.56 29.06
N PRO A 312 6.78 -35.12 29.35
CA PRO A 312 8.05 -34.45 29.15
C PRO A 312 8.57 -34.49 27.69
N ALA A 313 9.31 -33.43 27.36
CA ALA A 313 10.00 -33.20 26.10
C ALA A 313 11.03 -34.29 25.74
N ARG A 314 11.17 -34.57 24.44
CA ARG A 314 12.28 -35.33 23.85
C ARG A 314 13.28 -34.40 23.16
N PRO A 315 14.58 -34.72 23.19
CA PRO A 315 15.63 -33.82 22.73
C PRO A 315 15.82 -33.80 21.21
N HIS A 316 16.28 -32.64 20.73
CA HIS A 316 16.73 -32.34 19.39
C HIS A 316 17.91 -33.22 18.96
N THR A 317 17.89 -33.71 17.72
CA THR A 317 19.05 -34.21 16.99
C THR A 317 19.48 -33.17 15.96
N GLU A 318 20.75 -32.76 16.08
CA GLU A 318 21.48 -31.88 15.17
C GLU A 318 21.66 -32.56 13.79
N GLY A 319 21.46 -31.79 12.72
CA GLY A 319 21.79 -32.18 11.34
C GLY A 319 22.66 -31.12 10.70
N GLU A 320 23.85 -31.53 10.26
CA GLU A 320 24.88 -30.71 9.61
C GLU A 320 24.44 -30.13 8.24
N PRO A 321 25.08 -29.03 7.78
CA PRO A 321 24.63 -28.30 6.59
C PRO A 321 25.17 -28.88 5.28
N HIS A 322 24.26 -29.05 4.31
CA HIS A 322 24.60 -29.26 2.91
C HIS A 322 25.09 -27.95 2.26
N THR A 323 26.31 -27.95 1.76
CA THR A 323 26.84 -26.94 0.83
C THR A 323 26.25 -27.17 -0.57
N GLN A 324 25.65 -26.13 -1.16
CA GLN A 324 25.23 -26.12 -2.57
C GLN A 324 26.06 -25.12 -3.39
N ASP A 325 26.44 -25.60 -4.57
CA ASP A 325 27.36 -25.05 -5.56
C ASP A 325 26.68 -23.96 -6.43
N PRO A 326 27.19 -22.72 -6.49
CA PRO A 326 26.58 -21.62 -7.23
C PRO A 326 27.11 -21.54 -8.66
N ALA A 327 26.76 -22.49 -9.51
CA ALA A 327 27.13 -22.44 -10.93
C ALA A 327 26.07 -23.04 -11.85
N ARG A 328 24.80 -22.61 -11.75
CA ARG A 328 23.78 -22.95 -12.75
C ARG A 328 22.54 -22.06 -12.69
N GLU A 329 22.64 -20.81 -13.11
CA GLU A 329 21.44 -20.03 -13.47
C GLU A 329 21.78 -18.87 -14.44
N ALA A 330 22.05 -19.22 -15.69
CA ALA A 330 22.05 -18.27 -16.81
C ALA A 330 21.06 -18.79 -17.85
N GLY A 331 19.79 -18.43 -17.71
CA GLY A 331 18.75 -18.86 -18.65
C GLY A 331 17.32 -18.42 -18.36
N HIS A 332 17.05 -17.63 -17.32
CA HIS A 332 15.68 -17.25 -16.99
C HIS A 332 15.22 -15.95 -17.70
N PRO A 333 14.12 -15.97 -18.48
CA PRO A 333 13.60 -14.81 -19.22
C PRO A 333 13.14 -13.65 -18.33
N GLU A 334 13.09 -13.83 -17.01
CA GLU A 334 12.74 -12.77 -16.05
C GLU A 334 13.90 -11.81 -15.75
N VAL A 335 15.16 -12.30 -15.79
CA VAL A 335 16.36 -11.45 -15.63
C VAL A 335 16.46 -10.43 -16.79
N ALA A 336 16.04 -10.83 -17.99
CA ALA A 336 16.00 -9.96 -19.17
C ALA A 336 14.96 -8.84 -19.06
N ARG A 337 13.83 -9.05 -18.36
CA ARG A 337 12.82 -8.01 -18.12
C ARG A 337 13.30 -6.95 -17.13
N GLY A 338 13.97 -7.36 -16.05
CA GLY A 338 14.59 -6.45 -15.08
C GLY A 338 15.67 -5.55 -15.72
N LEU A 339 16.51 -6.12 -16.59
CA LEU A 339 17.54 -5.36 -17.31
C LEU A 339 16.93 -4.32 -18.27
N ARG A 340 15.84 -4.68 -18.97
CA ARG A 340 15.15 -3.79 -19.92
C ARG A 340 14.55 -2.57 -19.22
N TYR A 341 14.00 -2.75 -18.02
CA TYR A 341 13.45 -1.64 -17.22
C TYR A 341 14.54 -0.68 -16.72
N ARG A 342 15.68 -1.21 -16.27
CA ARG A 342 16.85 -0.40 -15.86
C ARG A 342 17.42 0.42 -17.02
N LEU A 343 17.45 -0.14 -18.24
CA LEU A 343 17.92 0.57 -19.43
C LEU A 343 16.95 1.67 -19.89
N LEU A 344 15.64 1.45 -19.84
CA LEU A 344 14.65 2.46 -20.19
C LEU A 344 14.68 3.66 -19.23
N ASN A 345 14.82 3.41 -17.92
CA ASN A 345 14.99 4.47 -16.93
C ASN A 345 16.32 5.24 -17.10
N LYS A 346 17.40 4.55 -17.49
CA LYS A 346 18.68 5.21 -17.82
C LYS A 346 18.58 6.08 -19.08
N ALA A 347 17.84 5.65 -20.11
CA ALA A 347 17.61 6.43 -21.33
C ALA A 347 16.76 7.68 -21.07
N ALA A 348 15.68 7.55 -20.30
CA ALA A 348 14.83 8.69 -19.89
C ALA A 348 15.64 9.75 -19.12
N ARG A 349 16.60 9.34 -18.29
CA ARG A 349 17.52 10.22 -17.55
C ARG A 349 18.47 11.01 -18.46
N ILE A 350 18.94 10.42 -19.56
CA ILE A 350 19.80 11.11 -20.54
C ILE A 350 19.00 12.18 -21.30
N LEU A 351 17.77 11.85 -21.71
CA LEU A 351 16.90 12.78 -22.45
C LEU A 351 16.48 13.99 -21.60
N ARG A 352 16.18 13.80 -20.31
CA ARG A 352 15.84 14.92 -19.40
C ARG A 352 17.03 15.82 -19.10
N ARG A 353 18.23 15.26 -18.86
CA ARG A 353 19.45 16.06 -18.67
C ARG A 353 19.80 16.87 -19.92
N GLY A 354 19.57 16.33 -21.12
CA GLY A 354 19.72 17.07 -22.37
C GLY A 354 18.71 18.23 -22.49
N SER A 355 17.47 18.01 -22.08
CA SER A 355 16.40 19.03 -22.12
C SER A 355 16.64 20.18 -21.13
N ASP A 356 17.06 19.87 -19.90
CA ASP A 356 17.36 20.89 -18.90
C ASP A 356 18.61 21.72 -19.25
N ALA A 357 19.61 21.09 -19.89
CA ALA A 357 20.77 21.79 -20.41
C ALA A 357 20.40 22.73 -21.57
N ALA A 358 19.52 22.29 -22.47
CA ALA A 358 19.01 23.11 -23.57
C ALA A 358 18.18 24.32 -23.07
N ILE A 359 17.36 24.13 -22.03
CA ILE A 359 16.56 25.21 -21.41
C ILE A 359 17.46 26.24 -20.70
N ARG A 360 18.59 25.83 -20.13
CA ARG A 360 19.56 26.78 -19.52
C ARG A 360 20.35 27.56 -20.56
N LEU A 361 20.64 26.94 -21.71
CA LEU A 361 21.35 27.60 -22.82
C LEU A 361 20.48 28.60 -23.57
N SER A 362 19.15 28.39 -23.65
CA SER A 362 18.23 29.34 -24.30
C SER A 362 17.86 30.55 -23.43
N ARG A 363 18.27 30.56 -22.15
CA ARG A 363 18.04 31.66 -21.19
C ARG A 363 19.29 32.52 -20.94
N ARG A 364 20.37 32.28 -21.68
CA ARG A 364 21.57 33.13 -21.76
C ARG A 364 21.65 33.72 -23.14
#